data_AF-A0A7C3FYM6-F1
#
_entry.id   AF-A0A7C3FYM6-F1
#
_cell.length_a   1.000
_cell.length_b   1.000
_cell.length_c   1.000
_cell.angle_alpha   90.00
_cell.angle_beta   90.00
_cell.angle_gamma   90.00
#
_symmetry.space_group_name_H-M   'P 1'
#
loop_
_entity.id
_entity.type
_entity.pdbx_description
1 polymer ?
#
loop_
_entity_poly.entity_id
_entity_poly.type
_entity_poly.pdbx_seq_one_letter_code
_entity_poly.pdbx_strand_id
1 'polypeptide(L)' 'MDDQALRKCGNEFRVGEDLYGASVEQLRERMDILKAEYARVERALHKKAAELDAAEVFFKKT' A
#
# COMPACT_ATOMS: atom_id res chain seq x y z
N MET A 1 19.23 -12.94 -20.32
CA MET A 1 18.33 -12.14 -19.47
C MET A 1 19.12 -10.89 -19.12
N ASP A 2 18.73 -9.73 -19.66
CA ASP A 2 19.53 -8.51 -19.60
C ASP A 2 19.45 -7.84 -18.21
N ASP A 3 20.58 -7.35 -17.70
CA ASP A 3 20.72 -6.69 -16.39
C ASP A 3 19.78 -5.49 -16.17
N GLN A 4 19.32 -4.87 -17.27
CA GLN A 4 18.36 -3.78 -17.24
C GLN A 4 16.94 -4.24 -16.86
N ALA A 5 16.56 -5.47 -17.22
CA ALA A 5 15.28 -6.06 -16.84
C ALA A 5 15.27 -6.43 -15.34
N LEU A 6 16.40 -6.92 -14.81
CA LEU A 6 16.58 -7.21 -13.39
C LEU A 6 16.45 -5.96 -12.51
N ARG A 7 16.97 -4.81 -12.96
CA ARG A 7 16.83 -3.52 -12.26
C ARG A 7 15.40 -2.97 -12.25
N LYS A 8 14.61 -3.18 -13.32
CA LYS A 8 13.21 -2.74 -13.37
C LYS A 8 12.28 -3.59 -12.48
N CYS A 9 12.58 -4.88 -12.30
CA CYS A 9 11.86 -5.75 -11.37
C CYS A 9 11.91 -5.30 -9.90
N GLY A 10 12.89 -4.47 -9.50
CA GLY A 10 12.96 -3.96 -8.13
C GLY A 10 11.82 -3.01 -7.74
N ASN A 11 11.26 -2.28 -8.72
CA ASN A 11 10.29 -1.20 -8.46
C ASN A 11 8.84 -1.57 -8.80
N GLU A 12 8.59 -2.61 -9.58
CA GLU A 12 7.24 -3.11 -9.87
C GLU A 12 7.04 -4.48 -9.23
N PHE A 13 6.28 -4.51 -8.15
CA PHE A 13 5.89 -5.74 -7.47
C PHE A 13 4.38 -5.77 -7.22
N ARG A 14 3.78 -6.96 -7.22
CA ARG A 14 2.34 -7.17 -6.97
C ARG A 14 2.09 -7.92 -5.67
N VAL A 15 1.12 -7.46 -4.88
CA VAL A 15 0.72 -8.16 -3.65
C VAL A 15 0.35 -9.61 -3.99
N GLY A 16 0.96 -10.57 -3.29
CA GLY A 16 0.73 -12.00 -3.50
C GLY A 16 1.53 -12.64 -4.65
N GLU A 17 2.46 -11.94 -5.28
CA GLU A 17 3.39 -12.57 -6.23
C GLU A 17 4.36 -13.54 -5.52
N ASP A 18 4.88 -14.50 -6.28
CA ASP A 18 5.93 -15.39 -5.80
C ASP A 18 7.21 -14.62 -5.48
N LEU A 19 7.82 -14.93 -4.33
CA LEU A 19 9.04 -14.30 -3.83
C LEU A 19 10.30 -15.06 -4.24
N TYR A 20 10.17 -16.18 -4.94
CA TYR A 20 11.30 -16.97 -5.40
C TYR A 20 12.24 -16.13 -6.29
N GLY A 21 13.51 -16.04 -5.91
CA GLY A 21 14.53 -15.28 -6.63
C GLY A 21 14.72 -13.82 -6.17
N ALA A 22 13.91 -13.32 -5.23
CA ALA A 22 14.12 -12.01 -4.62
C ALA A 22 15.23 -12.06 -3.54
N SER A 23 16.10 -11.05 -3.54
CA SER A 23 17.11 -10.88 -2.49
C SER A 23 16.50 -10.36 -1.19
N VAL A 24 17.19 -10.55 -0.06
CA VAL A 24 16.77 -10.01 1.25
C VAL A 24 16.62 -8.49 1.22
N GLU A 25 17.51 -7.78 0.50
CA GLU A 25 17.45 -6.33 0.36
C GLU A 25 16.23 -5.89 -0.44
N GLN A 26 15.92 -6.58 -1.55
CA GLN A 26 14.72 -6.33 -2.34
C GLN A 26 13.45 -6.57 -1.52
N LEU A 27 13.42 -7.61 -0.69
CA LEU A 27 12.30 -7.88 0.20
C LEU A 27 12.15 -6.81 1.29
N ARG A 28 13.26 -6.24 1.80
CA ARG A 28 13.23 -5.12 2.76
C ARG A 28 12.68 -3.85 2.12
N GLU A 29 13.20 -3.47 0.95
CA GLU A 29 12.71 -2.31 0.20
C GLU A 29 11.22 -2.44 -0.12
N ARG A 30 10.80 -3.61 -0.57
CA ARG A 30 9.40 -3.95 -0.82
C ARG A 30 8.52 -3.80 0.43
N MET A 31 9.01 -4.27 1.58
CA MET A 31 8.29 -4.17 2.85
C MET A 31 8.10 -2.70 3.26
N ASP A 32 9.11 -1.87 3.06
CA ASP A 32 9.03 -0.44 3.39
C ASP A 32 8.01 0.29 2.51
N ILE A 33 7.99 -0.01 1.20
CA ILE A 33 6.99 0.52 0.27
C ILE A 33 5.57 0.08 0.67
N LEU A 34 5.37 -1.20 0.97
CA LEU A 34 4.05 -1.73 1.38
C LEU A 34 3.55 -1.12 2.69
N LYS A 35 4.44 -0.89 3.67
CA LYS A 35 4.07 -0.22 4.93
C LYS A 35 3.68 1.24 4.71
N ALA A 36 4.41 1.96 3.85
CA ALA A 36 4.05 3.33 3.50
C ALA A 36 2.67 3.39 2.81
N GLU A 37 2.39 2.42 1.94
CA GLU A 37 1.11 2.30 1.26
C GLU A 37 -0.03 1.94 2.23
N TYR A 38 0.20 0.99 3.13
CA TYR A 38 -0.74 0.65 4.21
C TYR A 38 -1.12 1.89 5.01
N ALA A 39 -0.13 2.67 5.47
CA ALA A 39 -0.38 3.89 6.24
C ALA A 39 -1.14 4.96 5.42
N ARG A 40 -0.90 5.04 4.10
CA ARG A 40 -1.65 5.94 3.21
C ARG A 40 -3.12 5.55 3.12
N VAL A 41 -3.39 4.26 2.90
CA VAL A 41 -4.75 3.71 2.81
C VAL A 41 -5.49 3.84 4.14
N GLU A 42 -4.83 3.52 5.25
CA GLU A 42 -5.37 3.63 6.60
C GLU A 42 -5.80 5.08 6.91
N ARG A 43 -4.96 6.08 6.62
CA ARG A 43 -5.33 7.50 6.78
C ARG A 43 -6.55 7.89 5.94
N ALA A 44 -6.62 7.42 4.70
CA ALA A 44 -7.77 7.70 3.83
C ALA A 44 -9.04 7.05 4.35
N LEU A 45 -8.95 5.83 4.89
CA LEU A 45 -10.06 5.11 5.50
C LEU A 45 -10.57 5.85 6.74
N HIS A 46 -9.69 6.26 7.66
CA HIS A 46 -10.08 7.04 8.83
C HIS A 46 -10.75 8.36 8.47
N LYS A 47 -10.21 9.09 7.49
CA LYS A 47 -10.81 10.34 7.01
C LYS A 47 -12.23 10.11 6.50
N LYS A 48 -12.43 9.08 5.66
CA LYS A 48 -13.75 8.75 5.10
C LYS A 48 -14.73 8.29 6.16
N ALA A 49 -14.29 7.50 7.14
CA ALA A 49 -15.15 7.07 8.25
C ALA A 49 -15.63 8.27 9.07
N ALA A 50 -14.73 9.21 9.40
CA ALA A 50 -15.08 10.42 10.12
C ALA A 50 -16.06 11.32 9.34
N GLU A 51 -15.92 11.41 8.01
CA GLU A 51 -16.86 12.13 7.14
C GLU A 51 -18.26 11.48 7.16
N LEU A 52 -18.33 10.14 7.14
CA LEU A 52 -19.57 9.38 7.25
C LEU A 52 -20.27 9.60 8.60
N ASP A 53 -19.53 9.47 9.70
CA ASP A 53 -20.08 9.67 11.05
C ASP A 53 -20.62 11.10 11.23
N ALA A 54 -19.89 12.10 10.72
CA ALA A 54 -20.34 13.50 10.75
C ALA A 54 -21.63 13.71 9.94
N ALA A 55 -21.75 13.05 8.78
CA ALA A 55 -22.96 13.10 7.96
C ALA A 55 -24.15 12.43 8.68
N GLU A 56 -23.96 11.23 9.27
CA GLU A 56 -25.03 10.54 9.99
C GLU A 56 -25.56 11.34 11.19
N VAL A 57 -24.67 12.02 11.93
CA VAL A 57 -25.06 12.90 13.04
C VAL A 57 -25.87 14.10 12.55
N PHE A 58 -25.55 14.65 11.38
CA PHE A 58 -26.30 15.75 10.79
C PHE A 58 -27.72 15.31 10.37
N PHE A 59 -27.83 14.15 9.71
CA PHE A 59 -29.12 13.61 9.27
C PHE A 59 -30.02 13.15 10.42
N LYS A 60 -29.48 12.67 11.55
CA LYS A 60 -30.28 12.30 12.73
C LYS A 60 -30.81 13.49 13.53
N LYS A 61 -30.29 14.70 13.31
CA LYS A 61 -30.70 15.93 14.02
C LYS A 61 -31.74 16.75 13.26
N THR A 62 -32.16 16.32 12.07
CA THR A 62 -33.25 16.92 11.28
C THR A 62 -34.51 16.08 11.43
#